data_AF-A0A6A6ATE2-F1
#
_entry.id   AF-A0A6A6ATE2-F1
#
_cell.length_a   1.000
_cell.length_b   1.000
_cell.length_c   1.000
_cell.angle_alpha   90.00
_cell.angle_beta   90.00
_cell.angle_gamma   90.00
#
_symmetry.space_group_name_H-M   'P 1'
#
loop_
_entity.id
_entity.type
_entity.pdbx_description
1 polymer ?
#
loop_
_entity_poly.entity_id
_entity_poly.type
_entity_poly.pdbx_seq_one_letter_code
_entity_poly.pdbx_strand_id
1 'polypeptide(L)'
;MQRLSRIHPPSRRALPGKLPTATPHPHITHPNTTQESQTRTIRLRDDFPYAVHAMLEFIDKGFYSFQPESRARFPYISKLDYHIHAYLVGAKYEVAALCEHAIKMYIITADMTLRSAFITDANDLDHALACTSTVLNAPPHPHDRSPAAELDRFLDSLVLLWKNTPDRDDAMRCATLRLIKHYLSRLMRLSFFVTLMMQMVDFGADVEEELMEDGFEVKSYSVLKGGRQRSDVRFGEAW
;
A
#
# COMPACT_ATOMS: atom_id res chain seq x y z
N MET A 1 -47.85 -31.02 30.10
CA MET A 1 -47.68 -32.43 30.54
C MET A 1 -47.65 -33.31 29.30
N GLN A 2 -46.60 -34.13 29.13
CA GLN A 2 -46.51 -35.35 28.29
C GLN A 2 -46.75 -35.15 26.76
N ARG A 3 -45.94 -35.61 25.80
CA ARG A 3 -45.23 -36.88 25.49
C ARG A 3 -44.13 -36.56 24.46
N LEU A 4 -42.88 -36.98 24.62
CA LEU A 4 -42.30 -38.30 24.27
C LEU A 4 -42.16 -38.61 22.76
N SER A 5 -40.88 -38.59 22.34
CA SER A 5 -40.11 -39.57 21.55
C SER A 5 -40.35 -39.82 20.05
N ARG A 6 -39.22 -39.82 19.29
CA ARG A 6 -38.68 -40.87 18.37
C ARG A 6 -37.35 -40.34 17.77
N ILE A 7 -36.16 -40.91 18.01
CA ILE A 7 -35.56 -42.21 17.62
C ILE A 7 -35.33 -42.37 16.10
N HIS A 8 -34.11 -41.97 15.68
CA HIS A 8 -33.09 -42.60 14.81
C HIS A 8 -33.28 -42.98 13.30
N PRO A 9 -32.14 -43.07 12.54
CA PRO A 9 -31.97 -42.76 11.10
C PRO A 9 -31.87 -44.05 10.23
N PRO A 10 -31.52 -44.03 8.91
CA PRO A 10 -30.09 -44.07 8.52
C PRO A 10 -29.71 -43.56 7.09
N SER A 11 -28.40 -43.54 6.84
CA SER A 11 -27.71 -43.87 5.58
C SER A 11 -28.09 -43.15 4.28
N ARG A 12 -27.16 -42.31 3.80
CA ARG A 12 -26.96 -42.10 2.36
C ARG A 12 -25.51 -42.34 1.94
N ARG A 13 -25.35 -43.49 1.26
CA ARG A 13 -24.50 -43.78 0.09
C ARG A 13 -23.13 -43.10 0.01
N ALA A 14 -22.11 -43.90 0.28
CA ALA A 14 -20.80 -43.76 -0.36
C ALA A 14 -20.95 -43.95 -1.89
N LEU A 15 -20.46 -42.97 -2.65
CA LEU A 15 -20.28 -43.06 -4.10
C LEU A 15 -18.91 -43.67 -4.43
N PRO A 16 -18.80 -44.43 -5.53
CA PRO A 16 -17.56 -45.09 -5.93
C PRO A 16 -16.49 -44.08 -6.39
N GLY A 17 -15.26 -44.33 -5.94
CA GLY A 17 -14.07 -43.54 -6.25
C GLY A 17 -13.78 -43.49 -7.74
N LYS A 18 -13.69 -42.27 -8.28
CA LYS A 18 -12.99 -41.99 -9.53
C LYS A 18 -11.49 -41.97 -9.22
N LEU A 19 -10.73 -42.81 -9.92
CA LEU A 19 -9.27 -42.77 -9.90
C LEU A 19 -8.77 -41.36 -10.31
N PRO A 20 -7.74 -40.83 -9.63
CA PRO A 20 -7.12 -39.56 -10.01
C PRO A 20 -6.49 -39.71 -11.39
N THR A 21 -6.99 -38.94 -12.34
CA THR A 21 -6.41 -38.77 -13.67
C THR A 21 -5.08 -38.04 -13.46
N ALA A 22 -3.98 -38.68 -13.86
CA ALA A 22 -2.63 -38.13 -13.74
C ALA A 22 -2.59 -36.73 -14.37
N THR A 23 -2.39 -35.71 -13.53
CA THR A 23 -2.16 -34.34 -13.96
C THR A 23 -0.84 -34.31 -14.73
N PRO A 24 -0.82 -33.84 -15.98
CA PRO A 24 0.42 -33.67 -16.73
C PRO A 24 1.33 -32.70 -15.97
N HIS A 25 2.53 -33.17 -15.63
CA HIS A 25 3.54 -32.34 -15.00
C HIS A 25 3.80 -31.09 -15.87
N PRO A 26 3.84 -29.88 -15.27
CA PRO A 26 4.19 -28.68 -16.00
C PRO A 26 5.60 -28.87 -16.58
N HIS A 27 5.67 -28.86 -17.91
CA HIS A 27 6.94 -28.81 -18.64
C HIS A 27 7.63 -27.51 -18.22
N ILE A 28 8.69 -27.63 -17.41
CA ILE A 28 9.57 -26.51 -17.09
C ILE A 28 10.31 -26.15 -18.39
N THR A 29 9.76 -25.22 -19.15
CA THR A 29 10.44 -24.58 -20.26
C THR A 29 11.51 -23.67 -19.68
N HIS A 30 12.75 -24.15 -19.63
CA HIS A 30 13.91 -23.32 -19.32
C HIS A 30 13.94 -22.13 -20.32
N PRO A 31 14.01 -20.88 -19.85
CA PRO A 31 14.07 -19.73 -20.75
C PRO A 31 15.38 -19.76 -21.53
N ASN A 32 15.25 -19.69 -22.86
CA ASN A 32 16.34 -19.57 -23.83
C ASN A 32 17.24 -18.36 -23.49
N THR A 33 18.31 -18.57 -22.73
CA THR A 33 19.26 -17.54 -22.26
C THR A 33 20.60 -17.56 -23.00
N THR A 34 20.70 -18.26 -24.13
CA THR A 34 21.96 -18.38 -24.89
C THR A 34 22.54 -17.04 -25.35
N GLN A 35 21.71 -16.02 -25.58
CA GLN A 35 22.18 -14.69 -26.03
C GLN A 35 22.86 -13.86 -24.93
N GLU A 36 22.45 -13.97 -23.66
CA GLU A 36 23.04 -13.18 -22.56
C GLU A 36 24.48 -13.60 -22.24
N SER A 37 24.79 -14.89 -22.46
CA SER A 37 26.13 -15.45 -22.24
C SER A 37 27.23 -14.76 -23.05
N GLN A 38 26.90 -14.20 -24.22
CA GLN A 38 27.87 -13.62 -25.14
C GLN A 38 28.19 -12.16 -24.85
N THR A 39 27.22 -11.38 -24.38
CA THR A 39 27.38 -9.94 -24.14
C THR A 39 27.84 -9.62 -22.72
N ARG A 40 27.80 -10.59 -21.79
CA ARG A 40 28.05 -10.38 -20.35
C ARG A 40 27.26 -9.20 -19.77
N THR A 41 26.08 -8.94 -20.34
CA THR A 41 25.24 -7.79 -20.02
C THR A 41 23.82 -8.28 -19.80
N ILE A 42 23.30 -8.02 -18.60
CA ILE A 42 21.90 -8.28 -18.26
C ILE A 42 21.13 -6.99 -18.49
N ARG A 43 20.00 -7.08 -19.21
CA ARG A 43 19.11 -5.94 -19.44
C ARG A 43 17.91 -6.02 -18.51
N LEU A 44 17.88 -5.16 -17.50
CA LEU A 44 16.74 -5.02 -16.61
C LEU A 44 15.70 -4.09 -17.27
N ARG A 45 14.51 -4.62 -17.54
CA ARG A 45 13.41 -3.89 -18.18
C ARG A 45 12.35 -3.55 -17.16
N ASP A 46 11.69 -2.42 -17.38
CA ASP A 46 10.54 -1.95 -16.62
C ASP A 46 10.85 -1.61 -15.15
N ASP A 47 12.13 -1.48 -14.79
CA ASP A 47 12.56 -1.05 -13.47
C ASP A 47 12.91 0.44 -13.44
N PHE A 48 12.59 1.08 -12.32
CA PHE A 48 13.06 2.42 -12.06
C PHE A 48 14.59 2.41 -11.87
N PRO A 49 15.38 3.14 -12.69
CA PRO A 49 16.84 3.00 -12.69
C PRO A 49 17.49 3.22 -11.32
N TYR A 50 17.01 4.20 -10.56
CA TYR A 50 17.58 4.49 -9.24
C TYR A 50 17.21 3.44 -8.19
N ALA A 51 16.12 2.67 -8.37
CA ALA A 51 15.83 1.54 -7.49
C ALA A 51 16.74 0.34 -7.77
N VAL A 52 17.14 0.13 -9.03
CA VAL A 52 18.21 -0.82 -9.36
C VAL A 52 19.52 -0.40 -8.70
N HIS A 53 19.87 0.89 -8.77
CA HIS A 53 21.04 1.41 -8.06
C HIS A 53 20.93 1.22 -6.55
N ALA A 54 19.75 1.46 -5.96
CA ALA A 54 19.50 1.20 -4.54
C ALA A 54 19.73 -0.28 -4.18
N MET A 55 19.23 -1.21 -5.00
CA MET A 55 19.44 -2.63 -4.81
C MET A 55 20.92 -3.00 -4.87
N LEU A 56 21.66 -2.52 -5.88
CA LEU A 56 23.08 -2.79 -6.02
C LEU A 56 23.90 -2.20 -4.87
N GLU A 57 23.59 -0.97 -4.46
CA GLU A 57 24.22 -0.32 -3.29
C GLU A 57 23.93 -1.09 -2.00
N PHE A 58 22.69 -1.58 -1.83
CA PHE A 58 22.32 -2.39 -0.69
C PHE A 58 23.05 -3.73 -0.65
N ILE A 59 23.22 -4.40 -1.79
CA ILE A 59 23.98 -5.66 -1.87
C ILE A 59 25.46 -5.43 -1.50
N ASP A 60 26.03 -4.31 -1.91
CA ASP A 60 27.43 -3.95 -1.62
C ASP A 60 27.65 -3.53 -0.16
N LYS A 61 26.74 -2.71 0.40
CA LYS A 61 26.97 -2.00 1.67
C LYS A 61 26.02 -2.39 2.81
N GLY A 62 24.94 -3.11 2.52
CA GLY A 62 23.86 -3.42 3.46
C GLY A 62 22.88 -2.25 3.71
N PHE A 63 23.00 -1.14 2.99
CA PHE A 63 22.08 -0.01 3.02
C PHE A 63 22.10 0.74 1.67
N TYR A 64 21.11 1.56 1.40
CA TYR A 64 21.10 2.45 0.24
C TYR A 64 20.74 3.88 0.64
N SER A 65 21.19 4.85 -0.16
CA SER A 65 20.91 6.28 0.07
C SER A 65 20.04 6.87 -1.03
N PHE A 66 19.28 7.93 -0.71
CA PHE A 66 18.52 8.68 -1.72
C PHE A 66 19.50 9.61 -2.47
N GLN A 67 19.86 9.23 -3.70
CA GLN A 67 20.90 9.90 -4.48
C GLN A 67 20.43 11.30 -4.94
N PRO A 68 21.23 12.37 -4.77
CA PRO A 68 20.89 13.72 -5.25
C PRO A 68 20.58 13.77 -6.76
N GLU A 69 21.26 12.94 -7.55
CA GLU A 69 21.09 12.83 -9.00
C GLU A 69 19.68 12.35 -9.37
N SER A 70 19.07 11.50 -8.53
CA SER A 70 17.70 11.04 -8.72
C SER A 70 16.70 12.19 -8.69
N ARG A 71 16.92 13.17 -7.80
CA ARG A 71 16.09 14.38 -7.71
C ARG A 71 16.33 15.32 -8.89
N ALA A 72 17.56 15.41 -9.39
CA ALA A 72 17.83 16.25 -10.57
C ALA A 72 17.12 15.70 -11.82
N ARG A 73 17.06 14.37 -11.97
CA ARG A 73 16.46 13.71 -13.14
C ARG A 73 14.96 13.47 -13.02
N PHE A 74 14.48 13.19 -11.81
CA PHE A 74 13.09 12.91 -11.49
C PHE A 74 12.65 13.82 -10.34
N PRO A 75 12.43 15.12 -10.59
CA PRO A 75 12.21 16.10 -9.53
C PRO A 75 10.95 15.84 -8.68
N TYR A 76 9.96 15.14 -9.25
CA TYR A 76 8.71 14.81 -8.56
C TYR A 76 8.78 13.51 -7.74
N ILE A 77 9.88 12.74 -7.82
CA ILE A 77 9.99 11.54 -7.00
C ILE A 77 10.27 11.93 -5.55
N SER A 78 9.38 11.54 -4.66
CA SER A 78 9.58 11.71 -3.23
C SER A 78 10.54 10.65 -2.69
N LYS A 79 11.01 10.86 -1.46
CA LYS A 79 11.81 9.84 -0.76
C LYS A 79 10.97 8.59 -0.45
N LEU A 80 9.66 8.76 -0.23
CA LEU A 80 8.72 7.67 0.01
C LEU A 80 8.58 6.80 -1.24
N ASP A 81 8.39 7.41 -2.41
CA ASP A 81 8.31 6.70 -3.70
C ASP A 81 9.57 5.90 -3.98
N TYR A 82 10.74 6.47 -3.64
CA TYR A 82 12.02 5.77 -3.79
C TYR A 82 12.11 4.51 -2.93
N HIS A 83 11.63 4.56 -1.68
CA HIS A 83 11.57 3.37 -0.83
C HIS A 83 10.60 2.32 -1.38
N ILE A 84 9.45 2.74 -1.95
CA ILE A 84 8.52 1.82 -2.63
C ILE A 84 9.21 1.18 -3.84
N HIS A 85 9.88 1.94 -4.69
CA HIS A 85 10.57 1.35 -5.84
C HIS A 85 11.70 0.40 -5.44
N ALA A 86 12.45 0.72 -4.38
CA ALA A 86 13.46 -0.20 -3.84
C ALA A 86 12.82 -1.49 -3.31
N TYR A 87 11.65 -1.40 -2.65
CA TYR A 87 10.86 -2.56 -2.22
C TYR A 87 10.41 -3.41 -3.42
N LEU A 88 9.83 -2.80 -4.45
CA LEU A 88 9.35 -3.49 -5.65
C LEU A 88 10.47 -4.23 -6.40
N VAL A 89 11.64 -3.58 -6.55
CA VAL A 89 12.82 -4.20 -7.15
C VAL A 89 13.34 -5.33 -6.25
N GLY A 90 13.39 -5.13 -4.93
CA GLY A 90 13.73 -6.19 -3.98
C GLY A 90 12.83 -7.41 -4.09
N ALA A 91 11.52 -7.21 -4.21
CA ALA A 91 10.56 -8.29 -4.39
C ALA A 91 10.73 -9.00 -5.74
N LYS A 92 10.87 -8.23 -6.83
CA LYS A 92 11.04 -8.76 -8.20
C LYS A 92 12.31 -9.62 -8.36
N TYR A 93 13.39 -9.25 -7.68
CA TYR A 93 14.68 -9.93 -7.76
C TYR A 93 14.98 -10.80 -6.52
N GLU A 94 13.97 -11.07 -5.69
CA GLU A 94 14.06 -11.97 -4.53
C GLU A 94 15.13 -11.56 -3.48
N VAL A 95 15.37 -10.26 -3.32
CA VAL A 95 16.29 -9.71 -2.31
C VAL A 95 15.51 -9.36 -1.04
N ALA A 96 15.10 -10.37 -0.27
CA ALA A 96 14.24 -10.20 0.90
C ALA A 96 14.75 -9.17 1.92
N ALA A 97 16.07 -9.14 2.20
CA ALA A 97 16.67 -8.17 3.12
C ALA A 97 16.54 -6.72 2.63
N LEU A 98 16.50 -6.49 1.31
CA LEU A 98 16.23 -5.17 0.74
C LEU A 98 14.78 -4.76 0.98
N CYS A 99 13.83 -5.70 0.84
CA CYS A 99 12.42 -5.45 1.12
C CYS A 99 12.21 -5.02 2.57
N GLU A 100 12.78 -5.76 3.52
CA GLU A 100 12.71 -5.43 4.96
C GLU A 100 13.32 -4.04 5.25
N HIS A 101 14.49 -3.75 4.65
CA HIS A 101 15.12 -2.44 4.81
C HIS A 101 14.28 -1.32 4.21
N ALA A 102 13.70 -1.52 3.02
CA ALA A 102 12.86 -0.54 2.36
C ALA A 102 11.58 -0.26 3.14
N ILE A 103 10.91 -1.29 3.67
CA ILE A 103 9.76 -1.14 4.58
C ILE A 103 10.15 -0.29 5.78
N LYS A 104 11.24 -0.65 6.48
CA LYS A 104 11.72 0.08 7.65
C LYS A 104 11.96 1.56 7.33
N MET A 105 12.66 1.85 6.25
CA MET A 105 13.00 3.23 5.87
C MET A 105 11.79 4.03 5.39
N TYR A 106 10.84 3.38 4.70
CA TYR A 106 9.56 3.98 4.34
C TYR A 106 8.76 4.37 5.58
N ILE A 107 8.57 3.44 6.53
CA ILE A 107 7.79 3.69 7.75
C ILE A 107 8.42 4.80 8.60
N ILE A 108 9.75 4.82 8.77
CA ILE A 108 10.44 5.90 9.47
C ILE A 108 10.20 7.25 8.79
N THR A 109 10.33 7.30 7.45
CA THR A 109 10.17 8.54 6.68
C THR A 109 8.71 9.03 6.70
N ALA A 110 7.75 8.10 6.58
CA ALA A 110 6.33 8.39 6.60
C ALA A 110 5.87 8.87 7.98
N ASP A 111 6.32 8.21 9.06
CA ASP A 111 6.03 8.64 10.43
C ASP A 111 6.57 10.05 10.70
N MET A 112 7.82 10.34 10.32
CA MET A 112 8.38 11.69 10.44
C MET A 112 7.56 12.73 9.66
N THR A 113 7.12 12.38 8.46
CA THR A 113 6.27 13.24 7.61
C THR A 113 4.95 13.55 8.31
N LEU A 114 4.23 12.52 8.76
CA LEU A 114 2.94 12.66 9.43
C LEU A 114 3.06 13.44 10.75
N ARG A 115 4.08 13.16 11.56
CA ARG A 115 4.36 13.93 12.77
C ARG A 115 4.56 15.41 12.45
N SER A 116 5.43 15.71 11.49
CA SER A 116 5.73 17.10 11.13
C SER A 116 4.52 17.85 10.59
N ALA A 117 3.69 17.19 9.76
CA ALA A 117 2.48 17.76 9.21
C ALA A 117 1.44 18.09 10.29
N PHE A 118 1.33 17.25 11.32
CA PHE A 118 0.31 17.37 12.35
C PHE A 118 0.78 17.98 13.69
N ILE A 119 2.04 18.43 13.79
CA ILE A 119 2.52 19.22 14.95
C ILE A 119 2.09 20.70 14.81
N THR A 120 1.93 21.19 13.58
CA THR A 120 1.38 22.52 13.29
C THR A 120 0.00 22.66 13.92
N ASP A 121 -0.18 23.69 14.75
CA ASP A 121 -1.26 23.88 15.73
C ASP A 121 -2.68 23.55 15.20
N ALA A 122 -3.60 23.15 16.08
CA ALA A 122 -4.96 22.75 15.69
C ALA A 122 -5.73 23.84 14.91
N ASN A 123 -5.35 25.12 15.10
CA ASN A 123 -5.91 26.26 14.38
C ASN A 123 -5.36 26.40 12.94
N ASP A 124 -4.14 25.91 12.67
CA ASP A 124 -3.53 25.88 11.33
C ASP A 124 -3.94 24.65 10.54
N LEU A 125 -4.41 23.59 11.21
CA LEU A 125 -4.87 22.38 10.54
C LEU A 125 -6.04 22.67 9.61
N ASP A 126 -7.00 23.52 9.99
CA ASP A 126 -8.10 23.89 9.09
C ASP A 126 -7.61 24.66 7.85
N HIS A 127 -6.51 25.42 7.98
CA HIS A 127 -5.87 26.10 6.86
C HIS A 127 -5.10 25.12 5.95
N ALA A 128 -4.40 24.14 6.53
CA ALA A 128 -3.73 23.07 5.80
C ALA A 128 -4.73 22.12 5.10
N LEU A 129 -5.87 21.84 5.72
CA LEU A 129 -6.99 21.08 5.13
C LEU A 129 -7.61 21.82 3.93
N ALA A 130 -7.65 23.16 3.98
CA ALA A 130 -8.06 23.97 2.84
C ALA A 130 -7.04 23.90 1.68
N CYS A 131 -5.74 23.83 1.98
CA CYS A 131 -4.68 23.73 0.98
C CYS A 131 -4.55 22.35 0.34
N THR A 132 -4.74 21.26 1.08
CA THR A 132 -4.72 19.89 0.53
C THR A 132 -5.90 19.59 -0.40
N SER A 133 -6.94 20.45 -0.43
CA SER A 133 -8.09 20.32 -1.32
C SER A 133 -7.83 20.81 -2.76
N THR A 134 -6.66 21.35 -3.10
CA THR A 134 -6.34 21.75 -4.48
C THR A 134 -5.84 20.61 -5.33
N VAL A 135 -6.63 19.54 -5.46
CA VAL A 135 -6.47 18.47 -6.48
C VAL A 135 -6.61 19.02 -7.93
N LEU A 136 -6.74 20.34 -8.11
CA LEU A 136 -6.86 20.99 -9.42
C LEU A 136 -5.85 22.11 -9.69
N ASN A 137 -5.00 22.53 -8.73
CA ASN A 137 -4.09 23.67 -8.93
C ASN A 137 -2.62 23.26 -8.85
N ALA A 138 -2.10 22.73 -9.96
CA ALA A 138 -0.69 22.40 -10.22
C ALA A 138 -0.03 21.41 -9.23
N PRO A 139 0.88 20.54 -9.70
CA PRO A 139 1.69 19.70 -8.82
C PRO A 139 2.47 20.58 -7.83
N PRO A 140 2.64 20.17 -6.56
CA PRO A 140 3.54 20.85 -5.63
C PRO A 140 4.91 21.02 -6.27
N HIS A 141 5.52 22.19 -6.04
CA HIS A 141 6.86 22.42 -6.56
C HIS A 141 7.81 21.32 -6.03
N PRO A 142 8.68 20.72 -6.87
CA PRO A 142 9.49 19.57 -6.48
C PRO A 142 10.47 19.86 -5.32
N HIS A 143 10.76 21.14 -5.09
CA HIS A 143 11.61 21.61 -4.00
C HIS A 143 10.84 22.16 -2.80
N ASP A 144 9.50 22.13 -2.81
CA ASP A 144 8.71 22.56 -1.65
C ASP A 144 8.91 21.59 -0.49
N ARG A 145 9.27 22.12 0.68
CA ARG A 145 9.49 21.36 1.93
C ARG A 145 8.47 21.70 3.00
N SER A 146 7.41 22.39 2.63
CA SER A 146 6.31 22.66 3.54
C SER A 146 5.73 21.33 4.04
N PRO A 147 5.26 21.28 5.31
CA PRO A 147 4.63 20.08 5.84
C PRO A 147 3.41 19.63 5.02
N ALA A 148 2.70 20.57 4.38
CA ALA A 148 1.61 20.28 3.46
C ALA A 148 2.09 19.54 2.21
N ALA A 149 3.15 20.03 1.54
CA ALA A 149 3.69 19.35 0.36
C ALA A 149 4.27 17.96 0.69
N GLU A 150 4.87 17.77 1.86
CA GLU A 150 5.33 16.44 2.29
C GLU A 150 4.15 15.52 2.62
N LEU A 151 3.07 16.03 3.20
CA LEU A 151 1.83 15.28 3.41
C LEU A 151 1.18 14.85 2.08
N ASP A 152 1.14 15.74 1.09
CA ASP A 152 0.64 15.40 -0.25
C ASP A 152 1.47 14.28 -0.88
N ARG A 153 2.81 14.36 -0.80
CA ARG A 153 3.70 13.29 -1.27
C ARG A 153 3.50 11.98 -0.53
N PHE A 154 3.19 12.02 0.76
CA PHE A 154 2.82 10.82 1.49
C PHE A 154 1.55 10.19 0.92
N LEU A 155 0.50 10.98 0.69
CA LEU A 155 -0.76 10.48 0.12
C LEU A 155 -0.57 9.94 -1.31
N ASP A 156 0.23 10.61 -2.14
CA ASP A 156 0.60 10.13 -3.47
C ASP A 156 1.38 8.80 -3.42
N SER A 157 2.26 8.64 -2.43
CA SER A 157 3.01 7.40 -2.24
C SER A 157 2.10 6.22 -1.87
N LEU A 158 0.97 6.45 -1.20
CA LEU A 158 -0.05 5.41 -0.97
C LEU A 158 -0.66 4.93 -2.30
N VAL A 159 -0.92 5.85 -3.23
CA VAL A 159 -1.41 5.50 -4.57
C VAL A 159 -0.39 4.65 -5.31
N LEU A 160 0.89 5.02 -5.23
CA LEU A 160 1.97 4.26 -5.85
C LEU A 160 2.07 2.86 -5.25
N LEU A 161 2.04 2.73 -3.93
CA LEU A 161 2.14 1.45 -3.23
C LEU A 161 0.98 0.53 -3.65
N TRP A 162 -0.27 0.93 -3.43
CA TRP A 162 -1.44 0.10 -3.72
C TRP A 162 -1.58 -0.28 -5.19
N LYS A 163 -1.13 0.57 -6.13
CA LYS A 163 -1.13 0.21 -7.56
C LYS A 163 -0.10 -0.85 -7.94
N ASN A 164 0.97 -0.99 -7.18
CA ASN A 164 2.09 -1.88 -7.53
C ASN A 164 2.16 -3.14 -6.65
N THR A 165 1.39 -3.20 -5.57
CA THR A 165 1.30 -4.37 -4.69
C THR A 165 -0.14 -4.91 -4.70
N PRO A 166 -0.52 -5.75 -5.68
CA PRO A 166 -1.90 -6.25 -5.79
C PRO A 166 -2.25 -7.25 -4.67
N ASP A 167 -1.25 -7.90 -4.07
CA ASP A 167 -1.45 -8.76 -2.92
C ASP A 167 -1.88 -7.94 -1.70
N ARG A 168 -2.97 -8.35 -1.04
CA ARG A 168 -3.48 -7.68 0.17
C ARG A 168 -2.60 -7.97 1.38
N ASP A 169 -1.94 -9.13 1.38
CA ASP A 169 -1.04 -9.57 2.44
C ASP A 169 0.40 -9.07 2.23
N ASP A 170 0.60 -8.12 1.30
CA ASP A 170 1.90 -7.51 1.04
C ASP A 170 2.47 -6.85 2.31
N ALA A 171 3.71 -7.21 2.66
CA ALA A 171 4.33 -6.80 3.90
C ALA A 171 4.45 -5.27 4.04
N MET A 172 4.66 -4.54 2.94
CA MET A 172 4.75 -3.09 2.94
C MET A 172 3.37 -2.44 3.10
N ARG A 173 2.32 -3.00 2.48
CA ARG A 173 0.92 -2.59 2.73
C ARG A 173 0.55 -2.76 4.21
N CYS A 174 0.76 -3.95 4.78
CA CYS A 174 0.43 -4.21 6.19
C CYS A 174 1.17 -3.27 7.13
N ALA A 175 2.47 -3.02 6.89
CA ALA A 175 3.23 -2.07 7.70
C ALA A 175 2.69 -0.64 7.57
N THR A 176 2.28 -0.23 6.38
CA THR A 176 1.73 1.09 6.09
C THR A 176 0.35 1.28 6.72
N LEU A 177 -0.52 0.25 6.70
CA LEU A 177 -1.83 0.28 7.34
C LEU A 177 -1.73 0.47 8.86
N ARG A 178 -0.79 -0.22 9.52
CA ARG A 178 -0.51 -0.01 10.94
C ARG A 178 -0.08 1.42 11.26
N LEU A 179 0.71 2.04 10.38
CA LEU A 179 1.08 3.45 10.50
C LEU A 179 -0.13 4.37 10.30
N ILE A 180 -0.92 4.14 9.25
CA ILE A 180 -2.15 4.90 8.95
C ILE A 180 -3.11 4.85 10.14
N LYS A 181 -3.31 3.67 10.74
CA LYS A 181 -4.15 3.45 11.91
C LYS A 181 -3.78 4.37 13.07
N HIS A 182 -2.48 4.57 13.32
CA HIS A 182 -1.99 5.48 14.35
C HIS A 182 -2.39 6.95 14.11
N TYR A 183 -2.50 7.37 12.85
CA TYR A 183 -2.83 8.75 12.45
C TYR A 183 -4.26 8.91 11.91
N LEU A 184 -5.10 7.87 12.00
CA LEU A 184 -6.35 7.79 11.26
C LEU A 184 -7.27 8.98 11.52
N SER A 185 -7.47 9.36 12.78
CA SER A 185 -8.36 10.49 13.14
C SER A 185 -7.97 11.81 12.47
N ARG A 186 -6.67 12.03 12.23
CA ARG A 186 -6.15 13.21 11.54
C ARG A 186 -6.24 13.05 10.03
N LEU A 187 -5.89 11.86 9.51
CA LEU A 187 -5.98 11.54 8.09
C LEU A 187 -7.42 11.63 7.57
N MET A 188 -8.41 11.21 8.36
CA MET A 188 -9.84 11.29 8.01
C MET A 188 -10.35 12.72 7.81
N ARG A 189 -9.63 13.74 8.31
CA ARG A 189 -9.96 15.14 8.05
C ARG A 189 -9.53 15.61 6.66
N LEU A 190 -8.64 14.87 5.99
CA LEU A 190 -8.13 15.19 4.66
C LEU A 190 -9.11 14.69 3.61
N SER A 191 -9.66 15.60 2.81
CA SER A 191 -10.59 15.26 1.72
C SER A 191 -9.97 14.30 0.70
N PHE A 192 -8.68 14.44 0.43
CA PHE A 192 -7.96 13.54 -0.48
C PHE A 192 -7.83 12.13 0.11
N PHE A 193 -7.51 11.99 1.40
CA PHE A 193 -7.46 10.68 2.06
C PHE A 193 -8.82 9.97 2.04
N VAL A 194 -9.90 10.70 2.33
CA VAL A 194 -11.28 10.17 2.20
C VAL A 194 -11.57 9.74 0.76
N THR A 195 -11.10 10.51 -0.22
CA THR A 195 -11.22 10.15 -1.64
C THR A 195 -10.46 8.87 -1.96
N LEU A 196 -9.23 8.70 -1.44
CA LEU A 196 -8.46 7.46 -1.59
C LEU A 196 -9.24 6.27 -1.01
N MET A 197 -9.76 6.38 0.21
CA MET A 197 -10.56 5.31 0.83
C MET A 197 -11.75 4.88 -0.03
N MET A 198 -12.37 5.81 -0.75
CA MET A 198 -13.56 5.51 -1.54
C MET A 198 -13.28 5.07 -2.98
N GLN A 199 -12.21 5.57 -3.59
CA GLN A 199 -11.97 5.44 -5.03
C GLN A 199 -10.79 4.53 -5.36
N MET A 200 -9.85 4.36 -4.44
CA MET A 200 -8.72 3.46 -4.64
C MET A 200 -9.14 2.03 -4.32
N VAL A 201 -8.99 1.15 -5.31
CA VAL A 201 -9.34 -0.27 -5.22
C VAL A 201 -8.60 -0.89 -4.03
N ASP A 202 -9.33 -1.68 -3.25
CA ASP A 202 -8.93 -2.38 -2.02
C ASP A 202 -8.48 -1.51 -0.84
N PHE A 203 -7.99 -0.29 -1.06
CA PHE A 203 -7.46 0.56 0.01
C PHE A 203 -8.45 0.83 1.14
N GLY A 204 -9.68 1.24 0.81
CA GLY A 204 -10.72 1.46 1.82
C GLY A 204 -11.04 0.20 2.61
N ALA A 205 -11.16 -0.94 1.92
CA ALA A 205 -11.45 -2.24 2.53
C ALA A 205 -10.31 -2.71 3.44
N ASP A 206 -9.06 -2.50 3.04
CA ASP A 206 -7.89 -2.82 3.85
C ASP A 206 -7.84 -1.98 5.14
N VAL A 207 -8.18 -0.69 5.06
CA VAL A 207 -8.25 0.18 6.25
C VAL A 207 -9.40 -0.24 7.16
N GLU A 208 -10.57 -0.57 6.61
CA GLU A 208 -11.72 -1.07 7.39
C GLU A 208 -11.40 -2.41 8.09
N GLU A 209 -10.74 -3.33 7.41
CA GLU A 209 -10.33 -4.63 7.95
C GLU A 209 -9.33 -4.48 9.10
N GLU A 210 -8.28 -3.66 8.93
CA GLU A 210 -7.27 -3.40 9.96
C GLU A 210 -7.85 -2.70 11.22
N LEU A 211 -8.99 -1.99 11.08
CA LEU A 211 -9.70 -1.37 12.20
C LEU A 211 -10.69 -2.33 12.87
N MET A 212 -11.30 -3.22 12.09
CA MET A 212 -12.16 -4.27 12.60
C MET A 212 -11.38 -5.24 13.49
N GLU A 213 -10.11 -5.52 13.18
CA GLU A 213 -9.22 -6.32 14.05
C GLU A 213 -9.04 -5.70 15.45
N ASP A 214 -9.11 -4.38 15.56
CA ASP A 214 -9.02 -3.63 16.83
C ASP A 214 -10.42 -3.46 17.49
N GLY A 215 -11.48 -4.03 16.91
CA GLY A 215 -12.85 -3.96 17.43
C GLY A 215 -13.62 -2.70 17.04
N PHE A 216 -13.13 -1.90 16.09
CA PHE A 216 -13.85 -0.73 15.58
C PHE A 216 -14.71 -1.11 14.37
N GLU A 217 -16.02 -0.85 14.44
CA GLU A 217 -16.89 -0.96 13.26
C GLU A 217 -16.80 0.34 12.45
N VAL A 218 -16.07 0.29 11.33
CA VAL A 218 -15.98 1.41 10.39
C VAL A 218 -16.76 1.08 9.13
N LYS A 219 -17.67 1.96 8.75
CA LYS A 219 -18.39 1.87 7.47
C LYS A 219 -18.18 3.16 6.70
N SER A 220 -17.56 3.05 5.53
CA SER A 220 -17.56 4.11 4.53
C SER A 220 -18.88 4.10 3.76
N TYR A 221 -19.51 5.27 3.60
CA TYR A 221 -20.72 5.41 2.78
C TYR A 221 -20.72 6.74 2.02
N SER A 222 -21.18 6.68 0.77
CA SER A 222 -21.41 7.89 -0.03
C SER A 222 -22.75 8.51 0.36
N VAL A 223 -22.77 9.69 0.96
CA VAL A 223 -24.02 10.42 1.22
C VAL A 223 -24.32 11.38 0.08
N LEU A 224 -25.36 11.08 -0.71
CA LEU A 224 -25.93 12.05 -1.64
C LEU A 224 -26.81 13.03 -0.85
N LYS A 225 -26.33 14.25 -0.61
CA LYS A 225 -27.12 15.30 0.05
C LYS A 225 -27.43 16.43 -0.93
N GLY A 226 -28.66 16.48 -1.42
CA GLY A 226 -29.20 17.62 -2.20
C GLY A 226 -28.50 17.89 -3.55
N GLY A 227 -28.06 16.85 -4.26
CA GLY A 227 -27.39 16.98 -5.57
C GLY A 227 -25.89 17.29 -5.51
N ARG A 228 -25.31 17.54 -4.33
CA ARG A 228 -23.85 17.51 -4.12
C ARG A 228 -23.48 16.20 -3.39
N GLN A 229 -22.59 15.43 -4.01
CA GLN A 229 -22.03 14.22 -3.41
C GLN A 229 -21.10 14.64 -2.27
N ARG A 230 -21.40 14.21 -1.03
CA ARG A 230 -20.55 14.46 0.14
C ARG A 230 -20.18 13.12 0.77
N SER A 231 -18.89 12.88 0.91
CA SER A 231 -18.35 11.67 1.55
C SER A 231 -18.35 11.84 3.06
N ASP A 232 -18.82 10.83 3.80
CA ASP A 232 -18.84 10.81 5.27
C ASP A 232 -18.45 9.42 5.78
N VAL A 233 -17.78 9.35 6.93
CA VAL A 233 -17.33 8.09 7.55
C VAL A 233 -17.77 8.12 9.01
N ARG A 234 -18.49 7.07 9.44
CA ARG A 234 -18.92 6.91 10.83
C ARG A 234 -18.20 5.74 11.48
N PHE A 235 -17.82 5.96 12.73
CA PHE A 235 -17.39 4.93 13.66
C PHE A 235 -18.61 4.48 14.46
N GLY A 236 -18.92 3.18 14.41
CA GLY A 236 -19.94 2.54 15.25
C GLY A 236 -19.31 1.91 16.48
N GLU A 237 -20.10 1.76 17.56
CA GLU A 237 -19.73 0.93 18.71
C GLU A 237 -20.03 -0.53 18.38
N ALA A 238 -19.04 -1.41 18.54
CA ALA A 238 -19.22 -2.85 18.47
C ALA A 238 -20.01 -3.32 19.70
N TRP A 239 -21.15 -4.00 19.46
CA TRP A 239 -21.99 -4.61 20.50
C TRP A 239 -21.52 -6.00 20.89
#